data_AF-A0A1C5KF38-F1
#
_entry.id   AF-A0A1C5KF38-F1
#
_cell.length_a   1.000
_cell.length_b   1.000
_cell.length_c   1.000
_cell.angle_alpha   90.00
_cell.angle_beta   90.00
_cell.angle_gamma   90.00
#
_symmetry.space_group_name_H-M   'P 1'
#
loop_
_entity.id
_entity.type
_entity.pdbx_description
1 polymer ?
#
loop_
_entity_poly.entity_id
_entity_poly.type
_entity_poly.pdbx_seq_one_letter_code
_entity_poly.pdbx_strand_id
1 'polypeptide(L)'
;MKDELQIRLSRDQAIVLSAWLDRQMTRPSFAENAIDDRAVWSPLLRISGTLEQALVEIFRDDYNQVLDSSRGRLIAELGDFGMPESSR
;
A
#
# COMPACT_ATOMS: atom_id res chain seq x y z
N MET A 1 -19.42 -22.05 1.33
CA MET A 1 -18.91 -20.83 0.67
C MET A 1 -17.96 -20.18 1.65
N LYS A 2 -16.72 -19.86 1.26
CA LYS A 2 -15.89 -18.98 2.10
C LYS A 2 -16.54 -17.60 2.02
N ASP A 3 -16.89 -17.03 3.17
CA ASP A 3 -17.34 -15.64 3.23
C ASP A 3 -16.17 -14.77 2.78
N GLU A 4 -16.30 -14.12 1.62
CA GLU A 4 -15.26 -13.31 1.01
C GLU A 4 -15.60 -11.83 1.18
N LEU A 5 -14.67 -11.08 1.77
CA LEU A 5 -14.79 -9.63 1.93
C LEU A 5 -14.08 -8.95 0.75
N GLN A 6 -14.79 -8.05 0.06
CA GLN A 6 -14.25 -7.26 -1.05
C GLN A 6 -13.93 -5.84 -0.61
N ILE A 7 -12.70 -5.39 -0.90
CA ILE A 7 -12.27 -4.00 -0.71
C ILE A 7 -12.04 -3.38 -2.09
N ARG A 8 -12.67 -2.24 -2.35
CA ARG A 8 -12.46 -1.47 -3.59
C ARG A 8 -11.46 -0.35 -3.31
N LEU A 9 -10.40 -0.31 -4.11
CA LEU A 9 -9.40 0.74 -4.07
C LEU A 9 -9.53 1.63 -5.32
N SER A 10 -9.36 2.93 -5.16
CA SER A 10 -9.10 3.81 -6.30
C SER A 10 -7.76 3.45 -6.94
N ARG A 11 -7.53 3.91 -8.18
CA ARG A 11 -6.24 3.64 -8.85
C ARG A 11 -5.07 4.20 -8.06
N ASP A 12 -5.24 5.41 -7.52
CA ASP A 12 -4.22 6.08 -6.71
C ASP A 12 -3.93 5.30 -5.42
N GLN A 13 -4.97 4.82 -4.73
CA GLN A 13 -4.83 4.00 -3.52
C GLN A 13 -4.09 2.69 -3.83
N ALA A 14 -4.45 2.01 -4.91
CA ALA A 14 -3.82 0.76 -5.31
C ALA A 14 -2.33 0.95 -5.62
N ILE A 15 -1.97 1.98 -6.39
CA ILE A 15 -0.58 2.30 -6.74
C ILE A 15 0.25 2.63 -5.50
N VAL A 16 -0.26 3.50 -4.62
CA VAL A 16 0.47 3.91 -3.41
C VAL A 16 0.63 2.74 -2.44
N LEU A 17 -0.42 1.93 -2.24
CA LEU A 17 -0.38 0.76 -1.37
C LEU A 17 0.59 -0.30 -1.91
N SER A 18 0.56 -0.58 -3.22
CA SER A 18 1.48 -1.54 -3.85
C SER A 18 2.93 -1.12 -3.66
N ALA A 19 3.26 0.14 -3.96
CA ALA A 19 4.61 0.67 -3.78
C ALA A 19 5.06 0.70 -2.31
N TRP A 20 4.13 0.87 -1.36
CA TRP A 20 4.45 0.80 0.06
C TRP A 20 4.70 -0.65 0.51
N LEU A 21 3.84 -1.60 0.13
CA LEU A 21 3.97 -3.01 0.50
C LEU A 21 5.28 -3.59 -0.02
N ASP A 22 5.63 -3.35 -1.28
CA ASP A 22 6.90 -3.80 -1.88
C ASP A 22 8.12 -3.33 -1.06
N ARG A 23 8.14 -2.05 -0.67
CA ARG A 23 9.23 -1.45 0.11
C ARG A 23 9.26 -1.87 1.57
N GLN A 24 8.12 -2.17 2.19
CA GLN A 24 8.07 -2.52 3.62
C GLN A 24 8.24 -4.01 3.85
N MET A 25 7.57 -4.86 3.07
CA MET A 25 7.63 -6.31 3.24
C MET A 25 9.03 -6.89 2.98
N THR A 26 9.88 -6.16 2.26
CA THR A 26 11.29 -6.50 2.03
C THR A 26 12.24 -6.04 3.15
N ARG A 27 11.78 -5.23 4.11
CA ARG A 27 12.60 -4.76 5.23
C ARG A 27 12.57 -5.76 6.38
N PRO A 28 13.73 -6.23 6.89
CA PRO A 28 13.77 -7.10 8.06
C PRO A 28 13.06 -6.51 9.27
N SER A 29 13.21 -5.19 9.49
CA SER A 29 12.57 -4.49 10.60
C SER A 29 11.05 -4.47 10.54
N PHE A 30 10.43 -4.59 9.36
CA PHE A 30 8.98 -4.68 9.23
C PHE A 30 8.46 -6.00 9.76
N ALA A 31 9.13 -7.10 9.42
CA ALA A 31 8.79 -8.43 9.94
C ALA A 31 8.99 -8.53 11.45
N GLU A 32 10.03 -7.88 11.98
CA GLU A 32 10.40 -7.97 13.40
C GLU A 32 9.62 -7.02 14.31
N ASN A 33 9.25 -5.83 13.83
CA ASN A 33 8.72 -4.76 14.69
C ASN A 33 7.32 -4.29 14.34
N ALA A 34 6.86 -4.49 13.10
CA ALA A 34 5.55 -4.02 12.65
C ALA A 34 4.50 -5.14 12.61
N ILE A 35 4.93 -6.40 12.57
CA ILE A 35 4.04 -7.56 12.56
C ILE A 35 4.20 -8.31 13.88
N ASP A 36 3.29 -8.06 14.82
CA ASP A 36 3.22 -8.71 16.12
C ASP A 36 2.53 -10.09 16.04
N ASP A 37 1.56 -10.25 15.14
CA ASP A 37 0.90 -11.52 14.85
C ASP A 37 1.28 -12.08 13.47
N ARG A 38 1.89 -13.28 13.47
CA ARG A 38 2.29 -14.00 12.26
C ARG A 38 1.12 -14.26 11.30
N ALA A 39 -0.12 -14.38 11.79
CA ALA A 39 -1.29 -14.60 10.94
C ALA A 39 -1.55 -13.45 9.96
N VAL A 40 -1.12 -12.22 10.29
CA VAL A 40 -1.29 -11.02 9.45
C VAL A 40 -0.52 -11.12 8.13
N TRP A 41 0.52 -11.95 8.05
CA TRP A 41 1.20 -12.24 6.79
C TRP A 41 0.27 -12.80 5.72
N SER A 42 -0.72 -13.61 6.10
CA SER A 42 -1.63 -14.25 5.15
C SER A 42 -2.45 -13.22 4.33
N PRO A 43 -3.21 -12.28 4.96
CA PRO A 43 -3.89 -11.24 4.21
C PRO A 43 -2.93 -10.26 3.52
N LEU A 44 -1.77 -9.92 4.11
CA LEU A 44 -0.79 -9.04 3.45
C LEU A 44 -0.25 -9.64 2.16
N LEU A 45 0.15 -10.92 2.15
CA LEU A 45 0.61 -11.61 0.95
C LEU A 45 -0.50 -11.71 -0.09
N ARG A 46 -1.75 -11.95 0.33
CA ARG A 46 -2.90 -11.97 -0.59
C ARG A 46 -3.12 -10.59 -1.24
N ILE A 47 -3.11 -9.53 -0.45
CA ILE A 47 -3.29 -8.15 -0.95
C ILE A 47 -2.13 -7.78 -1.89
N SER A 48 -0.88 -8.01 -1.46
CA SER A 48 0.32 -7.71 -2.26
C SER A 48 0.29 -8.43 -3.61
N GLY A 49 0.08 -9.76 -3.61
CA GLY A 49 0.00 -10.52 -4.86
C GLY A 49 -1.19 -10.14 -5.75
N THR A 50 -2.32 -9.74 -5.16
CA THR A 50 -3.47 -9.23 -5.94
C THR A 50 -3.13 -7.90 -6.64
N LEU A 51 -2.45 -6.99 -5.93
CA LEU A 51 -2.05 -5.70 -6.47
C LEU A 51 -0.99 -5.85 -7.57
N GLU A 52 0.02 -6.69 -7.35
CA GLU A 52 1.07 -6.99 -8.33
C GLU A 52 0.49 -7.51 -9.66
N GLN A 53 -0.53 -8.37 -9.58
CA GLN A 53 -1.21 -8.90 -10.77
C GLN A 53 -2.11 -7.87 -11.47
N ALA A 54 -2.71 -6.94 -10.72
CA ALA A 54 -3.68 -5.99 -11.26
C ALA A 54 -3.04 -4.70 -11.81
N LEU A 55 -1.85 -4.32 -11.35
CA LEU A 55 -1.20 -3.06 -11.67
C LEU A 55 -0.11 -3.23 -12.72
N VAL A 56 -0.47 -3.04 -13.99
CA VAL A 56 0.50 -3.04 -15.11
C VAL A 56 1.41 -1.80 -15.08
N GLU A 57 1.03 -0.72 -14.39
CA GLU A 57 1.79 0.53 -14.37
C GLU A 57 3.17 0.41 -13.74
N ILE A 58 3.41 -0.60 -12.90
CA ILE A 58 4.72 -0.84 -12.29
C ILE A 58 5.82 -1.09 -13.34
N PHE A 59 5.42 -1.46 -14.56
CA PHE A 59 6.32 -1.69 -15.69
C PHE A 59 6.46 -0.49 -16.64
N ARG A 60 5.80 0.63 -16.35
CA ARG A 60 5.89 1.84 -17.19
C ARG A 60 7.13 2.67 -16.84
N ASP A 61 7.74 3.26 -17.85
CA ASP A 61 8.90 4.15 -17.68
C ASP A 61 8.58 5.41 -16.84
N ASP A 62 7.31 5.84 -16.84
CA ASP A 62 6.82 6.99 -16.07
C ASP A 62 6.26 6.62 -14.69
N TYR A 63 6.43 5.38 -14.22
CA TYR A 63 5.81 4.87 -13.00
C TYR A 63 6.07 5.77 -11.77
N ASN A 64 7.30 6.25 -11.59
CA ASN A 64 7.64 7.11 -10.46
C ASN A 64 6.84 8.43 -10.46
N GLN A 65 6.64 9.03 -11.64
CA GLN A 65 5.84 10.25 -11.78
C GLN A 65 4.37 9.98 -11.47
N VAL A 66 3.85 8.84 -11.93
CA VAL A 66 2.48 8.40 -11.62
C VAL A 66 2.31 8.17 -10.11
N LEU A 67 3.26 7.50 -9.47
CA LEU A 67 3.25 7.23 -8.03
C LEU A 67 3.25 8.52 -7.21
N ASP A 68 4.13 9.47 -7.54
CA ASP A 68 4.22 10.74 -6.81
C ASP A 68 2.97 11.61 -7.01
N SER A 69 2.41 11.64 -8.21
CA SER A 69 1.15 12.33 -8.48
C SER A 69 -0.03 11.72 -7.71
N SER A 70 -0.09 10.39 -7.67
CA SER A 70 -1.11 9.65 -6.91
C SER A 70 -0.99 9.92 -5.42
N ARG A 71 0.24 9.89 -4.89
CA ARG A 71 0.52 10.23 -3.49
C ARG A 71 0.10 11.66 -3.15
N GLY A 72 0.41 12.62 -4.02
CA GLY A 72 0.03 14.02 -3.82
C GLY A 72 -1.48 14.23 -3.70
N ARG A 73 -2.27 13.57 -4.57
CA ARG A 73 -3.74 13.63 -4.50
C ARG A 73 -4.28 13.03 -3.21
N LEU A 74 -3.80 11.85 -2.81
CA LEU A 74 -4.25 11.21 -1.56
C LEU A 74 -3.87 12.01 -0.31
N ILE A 75 -2.68 12.61 -0.27
CA ILE A 75 -2.28 13.48 0.86
C ILE A 75 -3.21 14.71 0.94
N ALA A 76 -3.52 15.32 -0.20
CA ALA A 76 -4.46 16.44 -0.24
C ALA A 76 -5.86 16.05 0.27
N GLU A 77 -6.32 14.82 0.00
CA GLU A 77 -7.58 14.28 0.52
C GLU A 77 -7.53 13.98 2.03
N LEU A 78 -6.40 13.50 2.55
CA LEU A 78 -6.24 13.13 3.97
C LEU A 78 -6.09 14.34 4.90
N GLY A 79 -5.63 15.49 4.41
CA GLY A 79 -5.32 16.65 5.23
C GLY A 79 -4.31 16.29 6.33
N ASP A 80 -4.63 16.61 7.59
CA ASP A 80 -3.74 16.37 8.73
C ASP A 80 -3.83 14.95 9.31
N PHE A 81 -4.62 14.05 8.71
CA PHE A 81 -4.76 12.68 9.21
C PHE A 81 -3.45 11.91 9.09
N GLY A 82 -3.00 11.29 10.18
CA GLY A 82 -1.75 10.52 10.21
C GLY A 82 -0.47 11.37 10.32
N MET A 83 -0.58 12.70 10.38
CA MET A 83 0.56 13.56 10.74
C MET A 83 0.90 13.36 12.21
N PRO A 84 2.21 13.25 12.57
CA PRO A 84 2.62 13.12 13.96
C PRO A 84 2.18 14.35 14.75
N GLU A 85 1.82 14.18 16.03
CA GLU A 85 1.35 15.28 16.90
C GLU A 85 2.32 16.46 16.97
N SER A 86 3.61 16.23 16.75
CA SER A 86 4.65 17.26 16.66
C SER A 86 4.56 18.16 15.43
N SER A 87 3.62 17.91 14.51
CA SER A 87 3.47 18.63 13.23
C SER A 87 2.10 19.27 13.05
N ARG A 88 1.24 19.27 14.07
CA ARG A 88 -0.05 19.99 14.11
C ARG A 88 0.07 21.30 14.89
#